data_AF-A0A2D2H4A5-F1
#
_entry.id   AF-A0A2D2H4A5-F1
#
_cell.length_a   1.000
_cell.length_b   1.000
_cell.length_c   1.000
_cell.angle_alpha   90.00
_cell.angle_beta   90.00
_cell.angle_gamma   90.00
#
_symmetry.space_group_name_H-M   'P 1'
#
loop_
_entity.id
_entity.type
_entity.pdbx_description
1 polymer ?
#
loop_
_entity_poly.entity_id
_entity_poly.type
_entity_poly.pdbx_seq_one_letter_code
_entity_poly.pdbx_strand_id
1 'polypeptide(L)'
;MSDSPDKDMAPREQPGAQQGPRQEPQAAGPAGSGAPARSTLPPSPPPRKLDPAVLPILIGVLVLGGALAFLFLTPSGTVNSGETNRVRIAALEEKLASATERLQADEHRMAALEQQAQQLAARPAGDPAALQDLAARLQGIETRDGESTKRLTDSLAALESDLQQRRQANEARLTAIEKNAGEASQQNAQRIQAIDSRVGEVENRAAARAAEAERNLSQRIAEAEKQIAQRVADAEAAIAPRLAALDQSIAQRVQAATQELDRRVNAQNSALDQRLAAFDARVKQAESAERRVGFLAARGAIQSALEAGQPLKQPLSGLPGTSPPALQRYAETAPPTEATLRLSFEEAARAARAAAEPQGQGVMDSALARIQGLVTVRRGDQVVVGDTAAGHLEAARRALDAGDLAGALQRLDALPPESKAAMRGWLDQAQGLLAAQTALRNLSADRNGGAG
;
A
#
# COMPACT_ATOMS: atom_id res chain seq x y z
N MET A 1 -47.58 18.63 53.37
CA MET A 1 -46.28 18.33 52.74
C MET A 1 -46.55 17.54 51.47
N SER A 2 -46.18 18.14 50.34
CA SER A 2 -45.93 17.59 48.99
C SER A 2 -46.99 16.69 48.33
N ASP A 3 -47.77 17.11 47.33
CA ASP A 3 -47.44 17.51 45.93
C ASP A 3 -47.09 16.27 45.08
N SER A 4 -47.65 15.93 43.90
CA SER A 4 -48.63 16.48 42.95
C SER A 4 -49.02 15.33 41.97
N PRO A 5 -49.94 15.51 41.01
CA PRO A 5 -50.87 14.46 40.54
C PRO A 5 -50.57 13.80 39.17
N ASP A 6 -51.25 12.66 38.99
CA ASP A 6 -52.06 12.17 37.86
C ASP A 6 -51.80 12.71 36.43
N LYS A 7 -51.56 11.79 35.49
CA LYS A 7 -51.65 12.08 34.04
C LYS A 7 -51.90 10.81 33.21
N ASP A 8 -53.17 10.42 33.13
CA ASP A 8 -53.70 9.59 32.04
C ASP A 8 -54.02 10.45 30.80
N MET A 9 -53.53 10.02 29.63
CA MET A 9 -54.27 10.01 28.35
C MET A 9 -53.38 9.54 27.19
N ALA A 10 -53.72 8.38 26.63
CA ALA A 10 -53.33 7.91 25.30
C ALA A 10 -54.34 8.42 24.22
N PRO A 11 -54.36 7.90 22.98
CA PRO A 11 -53.37 7.94 21.89
C PRO A 11 -53.99 8.46 20.57
N ARG A 12 -53.18 8.70 19.51
CA ARG A 12 -53.63 8.61 18.11
C ARG A 12 -52.53 8.07 17.19
N GLU A 13 -52.87 6.99 16.50
CA GLU A 13 -52.13 6.36 15.39
C GLU A 13 -52.31 7.14 14.08
N GLN A 14 -51.33 7.06 13.16
CA GLN A 14 -51.42 6.53 11.76
C GLN A 14 -50.29 7.05 10.80
N PRO A 15 -50.00 6.37 9.66
CA PRO A 15 -48.67 5.78 9.39
C PRO A 15 -47.97 6.15 8.04
N GLY A 16 -46.76 5.60 7.84
CA GLY A 16 -46.13 5.26 6.54
C GLY A 16 -45.36 6.38 5.83
N ALA A 17 -44.35 6.18 5.00
CA ALA A 17 -43.43 5.07 4.70
C ALA A 17 -42.34 5.63 3.74
N GLN A 18 -41.21 4.91 3.61
CA GLN A 18 -40.20 5.00 2.52
C GLN A 18 -39.22 6.20 2.55
N GLN A 19 -37.96 6.12 2.13
CA GLN A 19 -36.93 5.09 1.88
C GLN A 19 -35.70 5.91 1.45
N GLY A 20 -34.49 5.49 1.84
CA GLY A 20 -33.24 6.22 1.57
C GLY A 20 -32.84 6.25 0.08
N PRO A 21 -31.93 7.16 -0.31
CA PRO A 21 -31.41 7.19 -1.67
C PRO A 21 -30.29 6.16 -1.86
N ARG A 22 -30.47 5.31 -2.87
CA ARG A 22 -29.45 4.44 -3.46
C ARG A 22 -28.49 5.25 -4.33
N GLN A 23 -27.24 4.83 -4.30
CA GLN A 23 -26.16 5.21 -5.22
C GLN A 23 -26.26 4.47 -6.56
N GLU A 24 -25.39 4.93 -7.48
CA GLU A 24 -24.76 4.25 -8.64
C GLU A 24 -25.19 4.77 -10.03
N PRO A 25 -24.37 4.58 -11.08
CA PRO A 25 -22.89 4.67 -11.16
C PRO A 25 -22.44 5.38 -12.46
N GLN A 26 -21.18 5.85 -12.56
CA GLN A 26 -20.57 5.94 -13.91
C GLN A 26 -19.04 5.89 -13.95
N ALA A 27 -18.60 5.10 -14.94
CA ALA A 27 -17.30 4.51 -15.23
C ALA A 27 -16.17 5.48 -15.65
N ALA A 28 -14.94 5.02 -15.35
CA ALA A 28 -13.71 4.96 -16.17
C ALA A 28 -13.29 6.16 -17.06
N GLY A 29 -12.05 6.63 -16.85
CA GLY A 29 -11.35 7.68 -17.60
C GLY A 29 -10.96 7.31 -19.05
N PRO A 30 -10.05 8.06 -19.73
CA PRO A 30 -8.75 8.47 -19.19
C PRO A 30 -8.28 9.89 -19.60
N ALA A 31 -7.04 10.20 -19.21
CA ALA A 31 -6.17 11.30 -19.69
C ALA A 31 -6.40 12.70 -19.08
N GLY A 32 -5.53 13.03 -18.13
CA GLY A 32 -5.39 14.40 -17.62
C GLY A 32 -4.68 14.50 -16.27
N SER A 33 -3.58 13.77 -16.05
CA SER A 33 -2.74 13.99 -14.85
C SER A 33 -1.94 15.28 -15.00
N GLY A 34 -2.59 16.41 -14.70
CA GLY A 34 -1.95 17.64 -14.25
C GLY A 34 -2.11 17.71 -12.73
N ALA A 35 -1.04 17.35 -12.00
CA ALA A 35 -0.95 17.54 -10.56
C ALA A 35 0.46 18.07 -10.20
N PRO A 36 0.56 18.85 -9.13
CA PRO A 36 1.41 20.04 -9.06
C PRO A 36 2.86 19.75 -8.69
N ALA A 37 3.71 20.72 -9.03
CA ALA A 37 5.12 20.80 -8.68
C ALA A 37 5.36 20.45 -7.21
N ARG A 38 6.12 19.38 -6.98
CA ARG A 38 6.78 19.11 -5.70
C ARG A 38 7.83 20.20 -5.49
N SER A 39 7.53 21.20 -4.68
CA SER A 39 8.54 22.08 -4.11
C SER A 39 9.39 21.29 -3.12
N THR A 40 10.47 20.69 -3.59
CA THR A 40 11.54 20.22 -2.71
C THR A 40 12.26 21.47 -2.19
N LEU A 41 12.04 21.78 -0.91
CA LEU A 41 12.87 22.74 -0.17
C LEU A 41 14.35 22.35 -0.31
N PRO A 42 15.27 23.28 -0.65
CA PRO A 42 16.69 23.00 -0.56
C PRO A 42 17.11 22.81 0.91
N PRO A 43 18.07 21.91 1.20
CA PRO A 43 18.57 21.74 2.57
C PRO A 43 19.16 23.05 3.09
N SER A 44 18.81 23.39 4.33
CA SER A 44 19.31 24.57 5.04
C SER A 44 20.85 24.58 5.05
N PRO A 45 21.51 25.71 4.73
CA PRO A 45 22.97 25.79 4.80
C PRO A 45 23.44 25.65 6.26
N PRO A 46 24.58 24.97 6.51
CA PRO A 46 25.14 24.88 7.85
C PRO A 46 25.51 26.28 8.37
N PRO A 47 25.50 26.52 9.70
CA PRO A 47 25.90 27.81 10.25
C PRO A 47 27.35 28.11 9.85
N ARG A 48 27.54 29.22 9.12
CA ARG A 48 28.88 29.72 8.78
C ARG A 48 29.60 30.09 10.07
N LYS A 49 30.58 29.27 10.45
CA LYS A 49 31.57 29.64 11.48
C LYS A 49 32.42 30.76 10.89
N LEU A 50 32.39 31.93 11.51
CA LEU A 50 33.33 33.01 11.20
C LEU A 50 34.74 32.50 11.47
N ASP A 51 35.57 32.50 10.43
CA ASP A 51 36.98 32.17 10.49
C ASP A 51 37.65 33.12 11.52
N PRO A 52 38.37 32.63 12.55
CA PRO A 52 38.95 33.47 13.60
C PRO A 52 39.94 34.53 13.10
N ALA A 53 40.34 34.47 11.82
CA ALA A 53 41.11 35.50 11.14
C ALA A 53 40.30 36.75 10.69
N VAL A 54 38.96 36.69 10.63
CA VAL A 54 38.11 37.80 10.18
C VAL A 54 37.80 38.79 11.30
N LEU A 55 37.83 38.34 12.56
CA LEU A 55 37.59 39.19 13.74
C LEU A 55 38.61 40.33 13.92
N PRO A 56 39.94 40.14 13.76
CA PRO A 56 40.89 41.25 13.84
C PRO A 56 40.78 42.23 12.66
N ILE A 57 40.34 41.79 11.48
CA ILE A 57 40.16 42.65 10.30
C ILE A 57 38.96 43.58 10.50
N LEU A 58 37.85 43.07 11.04
CA LEU A 58 36.68 43.89 11.37
C LEU A 58 36.95 44.88 12.50
N ILE A 59 37.76 44.51 13.49
CA ILE A 59 38.21 45.42 14.55
C ILE A 59 39.14 46.50 13.97
N GLY A 60 40.04 46.14 13.06
CA GLY A 60 40.90 47.09 12.36
C GLY A 60 40.12 48.13 11.55
N VAL A 61 39.09 47.70 10.82
CA VAL A 61 38.21 48.61 10.05
C VAL A 61 37.36 49.50 10.96
N LEU A 62 36.94 49.01 12.13
CA LEU A 62 36.13 49.77 13.08
C LEU A 62 36.98 50.80 13.85
N VAL A 63 38.24 50.46 14.18
CA VAL A 63 39.20 51.40 14.76
C VAL A 63 39.64 52.45 13.73
N LEU A 64 39.84 52.06 12.47
CA LEU A 64 40.17 52.99 11.38
C LEU A 64 38.98 53.94 11.08
N GLY A 65 37.76 53.41 11.08
CA GLY A 65 36.52 54.19 10.92
C GLY A 65 36.29 55.14 12.10
N GLY A 66 36.57 54.69 13.34
CA GLY A 66 36.51 55.52 14.54
C GLY A 66 37.58 56.63 14.55
N ALA A 67 38.79 56.35 14.07
CA ALA A 67 39.86 57.33 13.95
C ALA A 67 39.56 58.37 12.85
N LEU A 68 38.99 57.95 11.72
CA LEU A 68 38.53 58.85 10.65
C LEU A 68 37.34 59.72 11.09
N ALA A 69 36.41 59.15 11.85
CA ALA A 69 35.30 59.91 12.43
C ALA A 69 35.79 60.91 13.49
N PHE A 70 36.75 60.54 14.33
CA PHE A 70 37.35 61.43 15.33
C PHE A 70 38.15 62.58 14.69
N LEU A 71 38.79 62.34 13.56
CA LEU A 71 39.54 63.35 12.79
C LEU A 71 38.61 64.31 12.03
N PHE A 72 37.37 63.88 11.72
CA PHE A 72 36.34 64.73 11.10
C PHE A 72 35.47 65.50 12.11
N LEU A 73 35.35 65.00 13.36
CA LEU A 73 34.53 65.60 14.42
C LEU A 73 35.31 66.46 15.42
N THR A 74 36.64 66.53 15.31
CA THR A 74 37.45 67.49 16.06
C THR A 74 37.61 68.79 15.25
N PRO A 75 37.19 69.95 15.78
CA PRO A 75 37.44 71.22 15.11
C PRO A 75 38.95 71.47 15.09
N SER A 76 39.52 71.57 13.90
CA SER A 76 40.88 72.02 13.65
C SER A 76 41.09 73.38 14.34
N GLY A 77 41.76 73.38 15.48
CA GLY A 77 42.32 74.58 16.06
C GLY A 77 43.30 75.17 15.04
N THR A 78 42.94 76.33 14.49
CA THR A 78 43.78 77.13 13.60
C THR A 78 45.06 77.50 14.32
N VAL A 79 46.13 76.74 14.04
CA VAL A 79 47.48 77.13 14.40
C VAL A 79 47.91 78.20 13.39
N ASN A 80 47.70 79.47 13.75
CA ASN A 80 48.12 80.71 13.07
C ASN A 80 49.66 80.87 12.93
N SER A 81 50.41 79.77 12.88
CA SER A 81 51.88 79.78 12.84
C SER A 81 52.44 80.11 11.46
N GLY A 82 51.68 79.91 10.38
CA GLY A 82 52.12 80.24 9.01
C GLY A 82 52.13 81.74 8.72
N GLU A 83 51.09 82.45 9.16
CA GLU A 83 50.93 83.90 8.93
C GLU A 83 51.91 84.70 9.82
N THR A 84 52.06 84.28 11.08
CA THR A 84 53.01 84.90 12.02
C THR A 84 54.46 84.74 11.57
N ASN A 85 54.83 83.60 10.97
CA ASN A 85 56.17 83.41 10.41
C ASN A 85 56.41 84.18 9.11
N ARG A 86 55.41 84.34 8.24
CA ARG A 86 55.52 85.17 7.02
C ARG A 86 55.70 86.65 7.34
N VAL A 87 54.96 87.17 8.32
CA VAL A 87 55.11 88.57 8.77
C VAL A 87 56.49 88.82 9.38
N ARG A 88 57.04 87.83 10.11
CA ARG A 88 58.40 87.92 10.67
C ARG A 88 59.49 87.89 9.60
N ILE A 89 59.34 87.10 8.54
CA ILE A 89 60.29 87.05 7.42
C ILE A 89 60.24 88.35 6.62
N ALA A 90 59.05 88.88 6.33
CA ALA A 90 58.91 90.19 5.67
C ALA A 90 59.50 91.34 6.51
N ALA A 91 59.31 91.33 7.83
CA ALA A 91 59.92 92.32 8.73
C ALA A 91 61.45 92.19 8.85
N LEU A 92 62.01 91.00 8.56
CA LEU A 92 63.46 90.79 8.50
C LEU A 92 64.05 91.25 7.15
N GLU A 93 63.32 91.06 6.05
CA GLU A 93 63.69 91.58 4.72
C GLU A 93 63.65 93.11 4.70
N GLU A 94 62.63 93.73 5.31
CA GLU A 94 62.52 95.19 5.45
C GLU A 94 63.68 95.75 6.28
N LYS A 95 64.08 95.06 7.35
CA LYS A 95 65.25 95.45 8.16
C LYS A 95 66.56 95.29 7.37
N LEU A 96 66.69 94.27 6.53
CA LEU A 96 67.88 94.08 5.69
C LEU A 96 67.97 95.16 4.60
N ALA A 97 66.86 95.48 3.94
CA ALA A 97 66.79 96.58 2.97
C ALA A 97 67.16 97.92 3.60
N SER A 98 66.64 98.20 4.80
CA SER A 98 66.99 99.41 5.56
C SER A 98 68.47 99.45 6.00
N ALA A 99 69.12 98.29 6.14
CA ALA A 99 70.54 98.19 6.47
C ALA A 99 71.42 98.42 5.23
N THR A 100 71.01 97.92 4.06
CA THR A 100 71.70 98.18 2.78
C THR A 100 71.61 99.65 2.38
N GLU A 101 70.44 100.28 2.59
CA GLU A 101 70.24 101.70 2.31
C GLU A 101 71.10 102.59 3.24
N ARG A 102 71.30 102.17 4.49
CA ARG A 102 72.22 102.83 5.44
C ARG A 102 73.69 102.69 5.01
N LEU A 103 74.09 101.54 4.48
CA LEU A 103 75.44 101.32 3.96
C LEU A 103 75.73 102.21 2.74
N GLN A 104 74.77 102.35 1.81
CA GLN A 104 74.90 103.26 0.66
C GLN A 104 74.90 104.73 1.10
N ALA A 105 74.07 105.09 2.08
CA ALA A 105 74.08 106.44 2.65
C ALA A 105 75.40 106.78 3.35
N ASP A 106 76.03 105.81 4.02
CA ASP A 106 77.33 106.01 4.65
C ASP A 106 78.49 106.04 3.63
N GLU A 107 78.39 105.30 2.52
CA GLU A 107 79.34 105.37 1.41
C GLU A 107 79.29 106.74 0.71
N HIS A 108 78.09 107.27 0.46
CA HIS A 108 77.93 108.64 -0.05
C HIS A 108 78.39 109.71 0.94
N ARG A 109 78.26 109.48 2.26
CA ARG A 109 78.81 110.38 3.30
C ARG A 109 80.33 110.37 3.32
N MET A 110 80.98 109.22 3.10
CA MET A 110 82.43 109.16 3.00
C MET A 110 82.94 109.90 1.75
N ALA A 111 82.28 109.77 0.60
CA ALA A 111 82.62 110.55 -0.59
C ALA A 111 82.40 112.07 -0.39
N ALA A 112 81.35 112.46 0.33
CA ALA A 112 81.09 113.86 0.67
C ALA A 112 82.11 114.42 1.68
N LEU A 113 82.56 113.61 2.64
CA LEU A 113 83.61 113.97 3.59
C LEU A 113 84.99 114.08 2.92
N GLU A 114 85.27 113.27 1.91
CA GLU A 114 86.49 113.36 1.11
C GLU A 114 86.50 114.62 0.22
N GLN A 115 85.35 114.99 -0.38
CA GLN A 115 85.20 116.30 -1.03
C GLN A 115 85.34 117.48 -0.04
N GLN A 116 84.83 117.35 1.19
CA GLN A 116 85.03 118.34 2.24
C GLN A 116 86.50 118.45 2.66
N ALA A 117 87.22 117.32 2.74
CA ALA A 117 88.64 117.29 3.06
C ALA A 117 89.51 117.92 1.96
N GLN A 118 89.12 117.80 0.68
CA GLN A 118 89.81 118.48 -0.42
C GLN A 118 89.52 120.00 -0.45
N GLN A 119 88.36 120.46 0.01
CA GLN A 119 88.06 121.89 0.16
C GLN A 119 88.80 122.54 1.34
N LEU A 120 89.10 121.78 2.40
CA LEU A 120 89.86 122.25 3.57
C LEU A 120 91.37 122.39 3.32
N ALA A 121 91.91 121.81 2.24
CA ALA A 121 93.33 121.86 1.91
C ALA A 121 93.79 123.20 1.24
N ALA A 122 92.87 124.12 0.92
CA ALA A 122 93.18 125.31 0.11
C ALA A 122 92.90 126.67 0.79
N ARG A 123 93.01 126.79 2.12
CA ARG A 123 92.89 128.10 2.81
C ARG A 123 94.13 128.44 3.65
N PRO A 124 94.77 129.62 3.44
CA PRO A 124 95.98 130.00 4.16
C PRO A 124 95.69 130.45 5.59
N ALA A 125 96.74 130.31 6.41
CA ALA A 125 96.76 130.26 7.86
C ALA A 125 96.39 131.57 8.59
N GLY A 126 95.86 131.38 9.79
CA GLY A 126 95.83 132.37 10.87
C GLY A 126 94.44 132.91 11.16
N ASP A 127 93.64 132.17 11.94
CA ASP A 127 92.44 132.77 12.55
C ASP A 127 92.09 132.08 13.90
N PRO A 128 91.94 132.83 15.01
CA PRO A 128 91.58 132.30 16.33
C PRO A 128 90.14 131.73 16.44
N ALA A 129 89.34 131.81 15.36
CA ALA A 129 87.99 131.26 15.30
C ALA A 129 87.94 129.71 15.18
N ALA A 130 88.98 129.07 14.63
CA ALA A 130 89.02 127.62 14.45
C ALA A 130 89.17 126.83 15.77
N LEU A 131 89.82 127.43 16.78
CA LEU A 131 89.89 126.86 18.13
C LEU A 131 88.54 126.93 18.85
N GLN A 132 87.70 127.93 18.53
CA GLN A 132 86.32 127.98 19.02
C GLN A 132 85.42 126.94 18.35
N ASP A 133 85.57 126.66 17.05
CA ASP A 133 84.80 125.61 16.36
C ASP A 133 85.19 124.21 16.83
N LEU A 134 86.49 123.96 17.06
CA LEU A 134 86.96 122.67 17.56
C LEU A 134 86.57 122.46 19.03
N ALA A 135 86.58 123.51 19.85
CA ALA A 135 86.01 123.49 21.20
C ALA A 135 84.49 123.24 21.18
N ALA A 136 83.75 123.87 20.27
CA ALA A 136 82.32 123.65 20.10
C ALA A 136 82.00 122.22 19.61
N ARG A 137 82.84 121.63 18.75
CA ARG A 137 82.73 120.23 18.30
C ARG A 137 83.04 119.22 19.39
N LEU A 138 84.09 119.45 20.17
CA LEU A 138 84.39 118.64 21.36
C LEU A 138 83.24 118.69 22.36
N GLN A 139 82.71 119.89 22.64
CA GLN A 139 81.55 120.07 23.50
C GLN A 139 80.27 119.42 22.92
N GLY A 140 80.11 119.44 21.59
CA GLY A 140 79.03 118.74 20.87
C GLY A 140 79.14 117.22 20.91
N ILE A 141 80.38 116.69 20.92
CA ILE A 141 80.65 115.26 21.06
C ILE A 141 80.44 114.85 22.51
N GLU A 142 80.96 115.59 23.49
CA GLU A 142 80.75 115.33 24.92
C GLU A 142 79.26 115.37 25.30
N THR A 143 78.50 116.32 24.76
CA THR A 143 77.04 116.38 24.95
C THR A 143 76.33 115.21 24.28
N ARG A 144 76.71 114.82 23.05
CA ARG A 144 76.13 113.67 22.36
C ARG A 144 76.50 112.33 23.00
N ASP A 145 77.70 112.21 23.55
CA ASP A 145 78.18 111.02 24.26
C ASP A 145 77.49 110.92 25.63
N GLY A 146 77.31 112.05 26.32
CA GLY A 146 76.45 112.18 27.51
C GLY A 146 74.99 111.84 27.25
N GLU A 147 74.43 112.25 26.11
CA GLU A 147 73.07 111.88 25.70
C GLU A 147 72.97 110.40 25.29
N SER A 148 73.98 109.84 24.63
CA SER A 148 73.99 108.44 24.20
C SER A 148 74.16 107.49 25.37
N THR A 149 75.06 107.80 26.31
CA THR A 149 75.21 107.08 27.58
C THR A 149 73.94 107.15 28.42
N LYS A 150 73.28 108.31 28.48
CA LYS A 150 71.97 108.46 29.13
C LYS A 150 70.90 107.59 28.45
N ARG A 151 70.78 107.60 27.12
CA ARG A 151 69.83 106.75 26.38
C ARG A 151 70.09 105.25 26.56
N LEU A 152 71.36 104.84 26.59
CA LEU A 152 71.74 103.45 26.86
C LEU A 152 71.37 103.06 28.30
N THR A 153 71.58 103.96 29.26
CA THR A 153 71.20 103.76 30.67
C THR A 153 69.68 103.65 30.82
N ASP A 154 68.93 104.56 30.18
CA ASP A 154 67.46 104.54 30.17
C ASP A 154 66.92 103.27 29.46
N SER A 155 67.57 102.84 28.37
CA SER A 155 67.20 101.62 27.65
C SER A 155 67.51 100.36 28.47
N LEU A 156 68.64 100.34 29.19
CA LEU A 156 69.00 99.25 30.09
C LEU A 156 68.00 99.15 31.24
N ALA A 157 67.63 100.28 31.85
CA ALA A 157 66.61 100.35 32.89
C ALA A 157 65.23 99.90 32.39
N ALA A 158 64.85 100.31 31.17
CA ALA A 158 63.61 99.87 30.54
C ALA A 158 63.61 98.35 30.21
N LEU A 159 64.75 97.82 29.74
CA LEU A 159 64.90 96.39 29.45
C LEU A 159 64.88 95.56 30.74
N GLU A 160 65.52 96.05 31.80
CA GLU A 160 65.48 95.43 33.12
C GLU A 160 64.05 95.40 33.66
N SER A 161 63.30 96.49 33.49
CA SER A 161 61.88 96.57 33.84
C SER A 161 61.03 95.57 33.03
N ASP A 162 61.20 95.48 31.70
CA ASP A 162 60.49 94.50 30.84
C ASP A 162 60.82 93.05 31.24
N LEU A 163 62.09 92.75 31.52
CA LEU A 163 62.50 91.41 31.97
C LEU A 163 61.95 91.06 33.35
N GLN A 164 61.89 92.02 34.28
CA GLN A 164 61.25 91.82 35.57
C GLN A 164 59.73 91.58 35.41
N GLN A 165 59.06 92.37 34.56
CA GLN A 165 57.63 92.22 34.29
C GLN A 165 57.32 90.87 33.62
N ARG A 166 58.13 90.43 32.65
CA ARG A 166 57.98 89.11 32.02
C ARG A 166 58.24 87.97 32.99
N ARG A 167 59.21 88.10 33.90
CA ARG A 167 59.44 87.11 34.95
C ARG A 167 58.21 86.97 35.85
N GLN A 168 57.67 88.08 36.33
CA GLN A 168 56.44 88.07 37.15
C GLN A 168 55.25 87.49 36.37
N ALA A 169 55.09 87.84 35.09
CA ALA A 169 54.04 87.28 34.25
C ALA A 169 54.22 85.76 34.03
N ASN A 170 55.45 85.29 33.83
CA ASN A 170 55.74 83.87 33.68
C ASN A 170 55.54 83.10 34.98
N GLU A 171 55.92 83.67 36.12
CA GLU A 171 55.71 83.10 37.45
C GLU A 171 54.20 82.98 37.74
N ALA A 172 53.43 84.03 37.48
CA ALA A 172 51.98 83.99 37.59
C ALA A 172 51.33 82.94 36.66
N ARG A 173 51.83 82.79 35.43
CA ARG A 173 51.37 81.76 34.49
C ARG A 173 51.74 80.36 34.97
N LEU A 174 52.93 80.17 35.52
CA LEU A 174 53.38 78.88 36.05
C LEU A 174 52.50 78.47 37.23
N THR A 175 52.26 79.37 38.19
CA THR A 175 51.37 79.11 39.33
C THR A 175 49.94 78.81 38.86
N ALA A 176 49.43 79.52 37.83
CA ALA A 176 48.12 79.22 37.25
C ALA A 176 48.08 77.85 36.58
N ILE A 177 49.13 77.45 35.85
CA ILE A 177 49.24 76.12 35.24
C ILE A 177 49.32 75.04 36.30
N GLU A 178 50.13 75.20 37.35
CA GLU A 178 50.25 74.26 38.46
C GLU A 178 48.92 74.06 39.18
N LYS A 179 48.20 75.15 39.44
CA LYS A 179 46.85 75.11 40.02
C LYS A 179 45.88 74.37 39.09
N ASN A 180 45.81 74.75 37.82
CA ASN A 180 44.91 74.12 36.85
C ASN A 180 45.24 72.63 36.65
N ALA A 181 46.52 72.26 36.67
CA ALA A 181 46.97 70.87 36.57
C ALA A 181 46.60 70.06 37.81
N GLY A 182 46.73 70.63 39.00
CA GLY A 182 46.27 70.03 40.26
C GLY A 182 44.77 69.78 40.27
N GLU A 183 43.98 70.77 39.85
CA GLU A 183 42.51 70.66 39.74
C GLU A 183 42.12 69.62 38.68
N ALA A 184 42.76 69.62 37.50
CA ALA A 184 42.51 68.62 36.46
C ALA A 184 42.86 67.20 36.91
N SER A 185 43.95 67.02 37.67
CA SER A 185 44.34 65.73 38.23
C SER A 185 43.30 65.22 39.24
N GLN A 186 42.80 66.10 40.13
CA GLN A 186 41.74 65.76 41.07
C GLN A 186 40.42 65.41 40.36
N GLN A 187 40.02 66.17 39.34
CA GLN A 187 38.85 65.86 38.53
C GLN A 187 38.99 64.52 37.80
N ASN A 188 40.17 64.22 37.26
CA ASN A 188 40.43 62.93 36.61
C ASN A 188 40.38 61.77 37.63
N ALA A 189 40.93 61.94 38.83
CA ALA A 189 40.83 60.94 39.90
C ALA A 189 39.37 60.66 40.28
N GLN A 190 38.56 61.72 40.43
CA GLN A 190 37.12 61.58 40.70
C GLN A 190 36.38 60.88 39.56
N ARG A 191 36.69 61.21 38.29
CA ARG A 191 36.11 60.54 37.12
C ARG A 191 36.48 59.06 37.04
N ILE A 192 37.73 58.71 37.35
CA ILE A 192 38.19 57.31 37.40
C ILE A 192 37.41 56.54 38.48
N GLN A 193 37.32 57.09 39.70
CA GLN A 193 36.57 56.45 40.79
C GLN A 193 35.08 56.28 40.45
N ALA A 194 34.47 57.27 39.77
CA ALA A 194 33.10 57.17 39.29
C ALA A 194 32.94 56.10 38.19
N ILE A 195 33.92 55.97 37.29
CA ILE A 195 33.93 54.90 36.28
C ILE A 195 34.07 53.54 36.95
N ASP A 196 35.00 53.35 37.87
CA ASP A 196 35.18 52.08 38.60
C ASP A 196 33.90 51.67 39.33
N SER A 197 33.24 52.62 39.99
CA SER A 197 31.95 52.38 40.65
C SER A 197 30.87 51.95 39.65
N ARG A 198 30.79 52.61 38.48
CA ARG A 198 29.84 52.25 37.42
C ARG A 198 30.16 50.91 36.77
N VAL A 199 31.44 50.57 36.61
CA VAL A 199 31.89 49.28 36.09
C VAL A 199 31.48 48.17 37.06
N GLY A 200 31.80 48.32 38.35
CA GLY A 200 31.38 47.34 39.36
C GLY A 200 29.86 47.16 39.44
N GLU A 201 29.09 48.23 39.28
CA GLU A 201 27.62 48.13 39.23
C GLU A 201 27.13 47.38 37.97
N VAL A 202 27.73 47.66 36.81
CA VAL A 202 27.41 46.96 35.55
C VAL A 202 27.77 45.47 35.65
N GLU A 203 28.94 45.14 36.20
CA GLU A 203 29.38 43.75 36.42
C GLU A 203 28.41 43.01 37.35
N ASN A 204 28.01 43.62 38.46
CA ASN A 204 27.04 43.04 39.39
C ASN A 204 25.66 42.82 38.74
N ARG A 205 25.18 43.79 37.94
CA ARG A 205 23.92 43.64 37.20
C ARG A 205 24.02 42.54 36.13
N ALA A 206 25.16 42.40 35.46
CA ALA A 206 25.40 41.35 34.47
C ALA A 206 25.42 39.96 35.13
N ALA A 207 26.12 39.82 36.25
CA ALA A 207 26.15 38.58 37.03
C ALA A 207 24.75 38.19 37.54
N ALA A 208 23.97 39.16 38.03
CA ALA A 208 22.59 38.91 38.47
C ALA A 208 21.69 38.42 37.33
N ARG A 209 21.76 39.06 36.15
CA ARG A 209 20.99 38.65 34.96
C ARG A 209 21.41 37.28 34.44
N ALA A 210 22.72 36.97 34.47
CA ALA A 210 23.21 35.64 34.09
C ALA A 210 22.65 34.56 35.03
N ALA A 211 22.70 34.78 36.34
CA ALA A 211 22.15 33.86 37.34
C ALA A 211 20.62 33.70 37.21
N GLU A 212 19.89 34.76 36.87
CA GLU A 212 18.45 34.68 36.60
C GLU A 212 18.14 33.90 35.32
N ALA A 213 18.89 34.15 34.24
CA ALA A 213 18.75 33.44 32.98
C ALA A 213 19.03 31.93 33.14
N GLU A 214 20.08 31.57 33.89
CA GLU A 214 20.39 30.19 34.23
C GLU A 214 19.25 29.53 35.00
N ARG A 215 18.72 30.18 36.04
CA ARG A 215 17.58 29.66 36.81
C ARG A 215 16.34 29.47 35.93
N ASN A 216 16.03 30.43 35.05
CA ASN A 216 14.90 30.32 34.13
C ASN A 216 15.09 29.15 33.15
N LEU A 217 16.28 29.01 32.57
CA LEU A 217 16.59 27.91 31.67
C LEU A 217 16.50 26.56 32.38
N SER A 218 17.05 26.42 33.59
CA SER A 218 16.93 25.19 34.39
C SER A 218 15.47 24.83 34.68
N GLN A 219 14.63 25.82 35.02
CA GLN A 219 13.20 25.60 35.24
C GLN A 219 12.48 25.16 33.96
N ARG A 220 12.77 25.80 32.81
CA ARG A 220 12.19 25.43 31.53
C ARG A 220 12.63 24.04 31.07
N ILE A 221 13.88 23.66 31.33
CA ILE A 221 14.39 22.32 31.03
C ILE A 221 13.66 21.28 31.89
N ALA A 222 13.57 21.49 33.20
CA ALA A 222 12.86 20.56 34.09
C ALA A 222 11.37 20.39 33.72
N GLU A 223 10.70 21.49 33.34
CA GLU A 223 9.31 21.43 32.88
C GLU A 223 9.19 20.72 31.53
N ALA A 224 10.10 20.98 30.58
CA ALA A 224 10.13 20.27 29.30
C ALA A 224 10.37 18.77 29.47
N GLU A 225 11.27 18.37 30.36
CA GLU A 225 11.53 16.97 30.72
C GLU A 225 10.27 16.31 31.29
N LYS A 226 9.57 16.99 32.19
CA LYS A 226 8.30 16.51 32.75
C LYS A 226 7.21 16.36 31.68
N GLN A 227 7.09 17.33 30.77
CA GLN A 227 6.12 17.25 29.67
C GLN A 227 6.44 16.12 28.70
N ILE A 228 7.72 15.90 28.38
CA ILE A 228 8.15 14.78 27.54
C ILE A 228 7.83 13.45 28.22
N ALA A 229 8.16 13.29 29.51
CA ALA A 229 7.85 12.10 30.27
C ALA A 229 6.34 11.81 30.30
N GLN A 230 5.51 12.84 30.49
CA GLN A 230 4.05 12.71 30.45
C GLN A 230 3.56 12.28 29.07
N ARG A 231 4.03 12.91 27.99
CA ARG A 231 3.64 12.56 26.62
C ARG A 231 4.04 11.14 26.23
N VAL A 232 5.18 10.66 26.73
CA VAL A 232 5.60 9.27 26.54
C VAL A 232 4.67 8.33 27.29
N ALA A 233 4.37 8.59 28.56
CA ALA A 233 3.45 7.78 29.35
C ALA A 233 2.03 7.74 28.73
N ASP A 234 1.52 8.87 28.27
CA ASP A 234 0.22 8.95 27.60
C ASP A 234 0.22 8.18 26.27
N ALA A 235 1.31 8.25 25.51
CA ALA A 235 1.46 7.49 24.27
C ALA A 235 1.51 5.98 24.53
N GLU A 236 2.28 5.53 25.53
CA GLU A 236 2.32 4.13 25.95
C GLU A 236 0.95 3.64 26.42
N ALA A 237 0.26 4.43 27.25
CA ALA A 237 -1.09 4.14 27.72
C ALA A 237 -2.14 4.10 26.60
N ALA A 238 -1.94 4.86 25.51
CA ALA A 238 -2.82 4.84 24.34
C ALA A 238 -2.54 3.67 23.38
N ILE A 239 -1.27 3.25 23.27
CA ILE A 239 -0.84 2.21 22.33
C ILE A 239 -1.17 0.81 22.85
N ALA A 240 -0.93 0.53 24.13
CA ALA A 240 -1.20 -0.76 24.75
C ALA A 240 -2.64 -1.30 24.53
N PRO A 241 -3.72 -0.53 24.81
CA PRO A 241 -5.08 -1.01 24.59
C PRO A 241 -5.42 -1.15 23.10
N ARG A 242 -4.81 -0.34 22.21
CA ARG A 242 -5.01 -0.46 20.76
C ARG A 242 -4.41 -1.75 20.22
N LEU A 243 -3.24 -2.14 20.70
CA LEU A 243 -2.62 -3.43 20.39
C LEU A 243 -3.48 -4.60 20.89
N ALA A 244 -3.93 -4.54 22.15
CA ALA A 244 -4.81 -5.57 22.69
C ALA A 244 -6.14 -5.71 21.91
N ALA A 245 -6.76 -4.58 21.53
CA ALA A 245 -7.96 -4.57 20.72
C ALA A 245 -7.73 -5.09 19.30
N LEU A 246 -6.56 -4.80 18.71
CA LEU A 246 -6.16 -5.31 17.41
C LEU A 246 -5.95 -6.83 17.46
N ASP A 247 -5.24 -7.33 18.47
CA ASP A 247 -5.03 -8.77 18.67
C ASP A 247 -6.35 -9.50 18.88
N GLN A 248 -7.27 -8.94 19.66
CA GLN A 248 -8.61 -9.51 19.84
C GLN A 248 -9.43 -9.52 18.54
N SER A 249 -9.37 -8.44 17.75
CA SER A 249 -10.01 -8.36 16.44
C SER A 249 -9.45 -9.37 15.45
N ILE A 250 -8.13 -9.56 15.42
CA ILE A 250 -7.47 -10.57 14.58
C ILE A 250 -7.89 -11.97 15.04
N ALA A 251 -7.85 -12.26 16.33
CA ALA A 251 -8.27 -13.56 16.86
C ALA A 251 -9.73 -13.89 16.49
N GLN A 252 -10.64 -12.92 16.61
CA GLN A 252 -12.04 -13.08 16.22
C GLN A 252 -12.20 -13.32 14.71
N ARG A 253 -11.47 -12.57 13.87
CA ARG A 253 -11.51 -12.73 12.41
C ARG A 253 -10.97 -14.08 11.98
N VAL A 254 -9.87 -14.54 12.58
CA VAL A 254 -9.29 -15.86 12.31
C VAL A 254 -10.29 -16.94 12.71
N GLN A 255 -10.88 -16.87 13.91
CA GLN A 255 -11.87 -17.85 14.36
C GLN A 255 -13.10 -17.90 13.44
N ALA A 256 -13.62 -16.75 13.02
CA ALA A 256 -14.74 -16.67 12.08
C ALA A 256 -14.37 -17.27 10.70
N ALA A 257 -13.17 -16.98 10.20
CA ALA A 257 -12.68 -17.53 8.94
C ALA A 257 -12.50 -19.06 9.01
N THR A 258 -11.97 -19.58 10.12
CA THR A 258 -11.84 -21.03 10.35
C THR A 258 -13.22 -21.71 10.36
N GLN A 259 -14.18 -21.16 11.11
CA GLN A 259 -15.55 -21.73 11.14
C GLN A 259 -16.22 -21.72 9.76
N GLU A 260 -16.02 -20.67 8.98
CA GLU A 260 -16.55 -20.59 7.62
C GLU A 260 -15.90 -21.60 6.68
N LEU A 261 -14.58 -21.80 6.80
CA LEU A 261 -13.87 -22.81 6.04
C LEU A 261 -14.35 -24.22 6.40
N ASP A 262 -14.53 -24.52 7.69
CA ASP A 262 -15.06 -25.81 8.15
C ASP A 262 -16.47 -26.07 7.59
N ARG A 263 -17.35 -25.06 7.60
CA ARG A 263 -18.69 -25.18 6.99
C ARG A 263 -18.61 -25.49 5.50
N ARG A 264 -17.72 -24.80 4.76
CA ARG A 264 -17.54 -25.02 3.32
C ARG A 264 -17.00 -26.41 3.00
N VAL A 265 -16.00 -26.87 3.75
CA VAL A 265 -15.41 -28.20 3.58
C VAL A 265 -16.46 -29.27 3.86
N ASN A 266 -17.21 -29.15 4.96
CA ASN A 266 -18.26 -30.13 5.30
C ASN A 266 -19.40 -30.15 4.28
N ALA A 267 -19.80 -28.98 3.77
CA ALA A 267 -20.81 -28.89 2.70
C ALA A 267 -20.31 -29.51 1.38
N GLN A 268 -19.05 -29.28 1.01
CA GLN A 268 -18.44 -29.89 -0.18
C GLN A 268 -18.33 -31.41 -0.05
N ASN A 269 -17.86 -31.92 1.09
CA ASN A 269 -17.77 -33.36 1.35
C ASN A 269 -19.15 -34.01 1.25
N SER A 270 -20.17 -33.42 1.89
CA SER A 270 -21.55 -33.92 1.81
C SER A 270 -22.09 -33.93 0.38
N ALA A 271 -21.77 -32.90 -0.42
CA ALA A 271 -22.17 -32.84 -1.82
C ALA A 271 -21.45 -33.89 -2.70
N LEU A 272 -20.18 -34.19 -2.40
CA LEU A 272 -19.42 -35.24 -3.08
C LEU A 272 -19.99 -36.62 -2.74
N ASP A 273 -20.29 -36.88 -1.47
CA ASP A 273 -20.89 -38.15 -1.03
C ASP A 273 -22.24 -38.40 -1.71
N GLN A 274 -23.08 -37.37 -1.81
CA GLN A 274 -24.36 -37.46 -2.53
C GLN A 274 -24.16 -37.75 -4.02
N ARG A 275 -23.16 -37.13 -4.67
CA ARG A 275 -22.84 -37.40 -6.09
C ARG A 275 -22.32 -38.81 -6.30
N LEU A 276 -21.48 -39.32 -5.40
CA LEU A 276 -20.99 -40.69 -5.44
C LEU A 276 -22.14 -41.69 -5.26
N ALA A 277 -23.02 -41.47 -4.28
CA ALA A 277 -24.20 -42.31 -4.09
C ALA A 277 -25.14 -42.31 -5.30
N ALA A 278 -25.37 -41.14 -5.90
CA ALA A 278 -26.16 -41.02 -7.12
C ALA A 278 -25.51 -41.71 -8.33
N PHE A 279 -24.19 -41.63 -8.45
CA PHE A 279 -23.44 -42.33 -9.49
C PHE A 279 -23.52 -43.84 -9.32
N ASP A 280 -23.29 -44.35 -8.11
CA ASP A 280 -23.37 -45.78 -7.79
C ASP A 280 -24.78 -46.36 -8.06
N ALA A 281 -25.82 -45.59 -7.73
CA ALA A 281 -27.21 -45.95 -8.07
C ALA A 281 -27.45 -46.03 -9.59
N ARG A 282 -26.89 -45.09 -10.38
CA ARG A 282 -26.99 -45.11 -11.84
C ARG A 282 -26.23 -46.29 -12.45
N VAL A 283 -25.05 -46.62 -11.92
CA VAL A 283 -24.28 -47.80 -12.36
C VAL A 283 -25.08 -49.07 -12.09
N LYS A 284 -25.61 -49.26 -10.88
CA LYS A 284 -26.46 -50.41 -10.54
C LYS A 284 -27.70 -50.49 -11.44
N GLN A 285 -28.31 -49.35 -11.75
CA GLN A 285 -29.45 -49.29 -12.67
C GLN A 285 -29.05 -49.70 -14.09
N ALA A 286 -27.93 -49.19 -14.61
CA ALA A 286 -27.40 -49.53 -15.93
C ALA A 286 -27.08 -51.03 -16.02
N GLU A 287 -26.36 -51.59 -15.04
CA GLU A 287 -26.08 -53.02 -14.99
C GLU A 287 -27.37 -53.87 -14.98
N SER A 288 -28.38 -53.44 -14.22
CA SER A 288 -29.66 -54.14 -14.19
C SER A 288 -30.38 -54.09 -15.54
N ALA A 289 -30.30 -52.95 -16.25
CA ALA A 289 -30.89 -52.77 -17.57
C ALA A 289 -30.15 -53.64 -18.61
N GLU A 290 -28.82 -53.67 -18.59
CA GLU A 290 -28.01 -54.52 -19.46
C GLU A 290 -28.32 -56.00 -19.24
N ARG A 291 -28.40 -56.45 -17.97
CA ARG A 291 -28.80 -57.84 -17.64
C ARG A 291 -30.20 -58.17 -18.16
N ARG A 292 -31.13 -57.21 -18.14
CA ARG A 292 -32.49 -57.38 -18.69
C ARG A 292 -32.47 -57.51 -20.22
N VAL A 293 -31.71 -56.67 -20.91
CA VAL A 293 -31.56 -56.73 -22.38
C VAL A 293 -30.92 -58.05 -22.79
N GLY A 294 -29.83 -58.46 -22.14
CA GLY A 294 -29.15 -59.73 -22.40
C GLY A 294 -30.07 -60.93 -22.20
N PHE A 295 -30.89 -60.93 -21.15
CA PHE A 295 -31.88 -61.98 -20.92
C PHE A 295 -32.96 -62.05 -22.02
N LEU A 296 -33.50 -60.90 -22.44
CA LEU A 296 -34.51 -60.88 -23.50
C LEU A 296 -33.94 -61.38 -24.83
N ALA A 297 -32.69 -61.04 -25.14
CA ALA A 297 -31.98 -61.54 -26.32
C ALA A 297 -31.77 -63.06 -26.24
N ALA A 298 -31.29 -63.59 -25.11
CA ALA A 298 -31.12 -65.02 -24.89
C ALA A 298 -32.46 -65.78 -25.04
N ARG A 299 -33.54 -65.24 -24.46
CA ARG A 299 -34.89 -65.82 -24.58
C ARG A 299 -35.37 -65.87 -26.02
N GLY A 300 -35.20 -64.78 -26.77
CA GLY A 300 -35.56 -64.73 -28.19
C GLY A 300 -34.78 -65.74 -29.02
N ALA A 301 -33.49 -65.91 -28.72
CA ALA A 301 -32.65 -66.91 -29.37
C ALA A 301 -33.09 -68.35 -29.05
N ILE A 302 -33.47 -68.66 -27.80
CA ILE A 302 -34.01 -69.97 -27.42
C ILE A 302 -35.33 -70.25 -28.15
N GLN A 303 -36.23 -69.26 -28.20
CA GLN A 303 -37.51 -69.40 -28.90
C GLN A 303 -37.30 -69.70 -30.40
N SER A 304 -36.45 -68.91 -31.06
CA SER A 304 -36.15 -69.09 -32.48
C SER A 304 -35.49 -70.46 -32.76
N ALA A 305 -34.58 -70.91 -31.89
CA ALA A 305 -33.94 -72.21 -32.04
C ALA A 305 -34.91 -73.39 -31.85
N LEU A 306 -35.86 -73.28 -30.90
CA LEU A 306 -36.92 -74.27 -30.71
C LEU A 306 -37.83 -74.37 -31.94
N GLU A 307 -38.23 -73.23 -32.52
CA GLU A 307 -39.08 -73.18 -33.71
C GLU A 307 -38.35 -73.74 -34.95
N ALA A 308 -37.06 -73.46 -35.08
CA ALA A 308 -36.22 -73.93 -36.19
C ALA A 308 -35.72 -75.39 -36.04
N GLY A 309 -35.96 -76.05 -34.91
CA GLY A 309 -35.49 -77.41 -34.65
C GLY A 309 -33.97 -77.50 -34.46
N GLN A 310 -33.35 -76.43 -33.95
CA GLN A 310 -31.90 -76.35 -33.73
C GLN A 310 -31.54 -76.73 -32.29
N PRO A 311 -30.35 -77.33 -32.05
CA PRO A 311 -29.87 -77.62 -30.71
C PRO A 311 -29.70 -76.33 -29.88
N LEU A 312 -30.09 -76.39 -28.61
CA LEU A 312 -30.20 -75.22 -27.74
C LEU A 312 -28.91 -74.86 -26.99
N LYS A 313 -27.80 -75.59 -27.17
CA LYS A 313 -26.54 -75.35 -26.46
C LYS A 313 -26.09 -73.89 -26.47
N GLN A 314 -26.06 -73.28 -27.66
CA GLN A 314 -25.61 -71.91 -27.83
C GLN A 314 -26.56 -70.89 -27.17
N PRO A 315 -27.88 -70.90 -27.45
CA PRO A 315 -28.79 -69.95 -26.83
C PRO A 315 -28.98 -70.17 -25.32
N LEU A 316 -28.84 -71.39 -24.81
CA LEU A 316 -28.87 -71.67 -23.36
C LEU A 316 -27.65 -71.12 -22.62
N SER A 317 -26.49 -71.01 -23.28
CA SER A 317 -25.28 -70.44 -22.68
C SER A 317 -25.42 -68.93 -22.41
N GLY A 318 -26.33 -68.25 -23.10
CA GLY A 318 -26.63 -66.82 -22.89
C GLY A 318 -27.62 -66.56 -21.75
N LEU A 319 -28.21 -67.58 -21.15
CA LEU A 319 -29.17 -67.43 -20.07
C LEU A 319 -28.44 -67.22 -18.72
N PRO A 320 -28.71 -66.15 -17.98
CA PRO A 320 -28.20 -66.00 -16.62
C PRO A 320 -28.90 -66.98 -15.67
N GLY A 321 -28.14 -67.84 -14.99
CA GLY A 321 -28.63 -68.78 -13.97
C GLY A 321 -28.75 -70.22 -14.46
N THR A 322 -29.43 -71.06 -13.67
CA THR A 322 -29.62 -72.48 -14.01
C THR A 322 -30.72 -72.65 -15.04
N SER A 323 -30.39 -73.23 -16.19
CA SER A 323 -31.35 -73.54 -17.25
C SER A 323 -32.35 -74.62 -16.81
N PRO A 324 -33.66 -74.46 -17.10
CA PRO A 324 -34.66 -75.48 -16.81
C PRO A 324 -34.34 -76.84 -17.48
N PRO A 325 -34.59 -77.96 -16.79
CA PRO A 325 -34.24 -79.29 -17.30
C PRO A 325 -34.95 -79.65 -18.61
N ALA A 326 -36.17 -79.15 -18.82
CA ALA A 326 -36.92 -79.34 -20.06
C ALA A 326 -36.24 -78.71 -21.29
N LEU A 327 -35.56 -77.57 -21.12
CA LEU A 327 -34.76 -76.94 -22.18
C LEU A 327 -33.39 -77.62 -22.33
N GLN A 328 -32.79 -78.03 -21.20
CA GLN A 328 -31.49 -78.68 -21.19
C GLN A 328 -31.49 -80.04 -21.90
N ARG A 329 -32.62 -80.74 -21.92
CA ARG A 329 -32.83 -81.96 -22.73
C ARG A 329 -32.51 -81.77 -24.21
N TYR A 330 -32.73 -80.56 -24.75
CA TYR A 330 -32.48 -80.22 -26.16
C TYR A 330 -31.19 -79.42 -26.35
N ALA A 331 -30.29 -79.42 -25.37
CA ALA A 331 -29.02 -78.71 -25.49
C ALA A 331 -28.19 -79.25 -26.67
N GLU A 332 -27.98 -80.57 -26.71
CA GLU A 332 -27.16 -81.23 -27.75
C GLU A 332 -28.02 -81.94 -28.82
N THR A 333 -29.30 -82.20 -28.53
CA THR A 333 -30.23 -82.90 -29.44
C THR A 333 -31.25 -81.95 -30.02
N ALA A 334 -31.42 -81.96 -31.34
CA ALA A 334 -32.41 -81.15 -32.04
C ALA A 334 -33.83 -81.48 -31.53
N PRO A 335 -34.61 -80.48 -31.08
CA PRO A 335 -36.00 -80.70 -30.71
C PRO A 335 -36.86 -81.00 -31.95
N PRO A 336 -37.90 -81.83 -31.84
CA PRO A 336 -38.89 -81.96 -32.90
C PRO A 336 -39.60 -80.61 -33.08
N THR A 337 -39.73 -80.14 -34.33
CA THR A 337 -40.52 -78.94 -34.62
C THR A 337 -42.00 -79.27 -34.67
N GLU A 338 -42.85 -78.27 -34.47
CA GLU A 338 -44.30 -78.46 -34.56
C GLU A 338 -44.71 -78.92 -35.97
N ALA A 339 -44.05 -78.43 -37.02
CA ALA A 339 -44.25 -78.89 -38.38
C ALA A 339 -43.93 -80.38 -38.54
N THR A 340 -42.81 -80.85 -37.98
CA THR A 340 -42.43 -82.27 -37.99
C THR A 340 -43.41 -83.13 -37.18
N LEU A 341 -43.91 -82.64 -36.04
CA LEU A 341 -44.94 -83.32 -35.26
C LEU A 341 -46.28 -83.44 -36.01
N ARG A 342 -46.70 -82.40 -36.75
CA ARG A 342 -47.91 -82.44 -37.59
C ARG A 342 -47.77 -83.43 -38.74
N LEU A 343 -46.62 -83.44 -39.42
CA LEU A 343 -46.35 -84.34 -40.53
C LEU A 343 -46.30 -85.82 -40.08
N SER A 344 -45.70 -86.10 -38.93
CA SER A 344 -45.61 -87.45 -38.35
C SER A 344 -46.90 -87.92 -37.67
N PHE A 345 -47.86 -87.02 -37.44
CA PHE A 345 -49.10 -87.36 -36.74
C PHE A 345 -49.95 -88.38 -37.51
N GLU A 346 -50.05 -88.26 -38.84
CA GLU A 346 -50.84 -89.21 -39.65
C GLU A 346 -50.33 -90.65 -39.54
N GLU A 347 -49.02 -90.80 -39.53
CA GLU A 347 -48.37 -92.11 -39.39
C GLU A 347 -48.64 -92.69 -38.00
N ALA A 348 -48.45 -91.88 -36.96
CA ALA A 348 -48.73 -92.26 -35.58
C ALA A 348 -50.23 -92.58 -35.36
N ALA A 349 -51.15 -91.78 -35.93
CA ALA A 349 -52.59 -91.97 -35.84
C ALA A 349 -53.06 -93.22 -36.60
N ARG A 350 -52.39 -93.59 -37.71
CA ARG A 350 -52.64 -94.85 -38.41
C ARG A 350 -52.19 -96.05 -37.56
N ALA A 351 -51.02 -95.96 -36.93
CA ALA A 351 -50.53 -97.00 -36.02
C ALA A 351 -51.44 -97.17 -34.79
N ALA A 352 -51.93 -96.07 -34.20
CA ALA A 352 -52.90 -96.10 -33.10
C ALA A 352 -54.23 -96.77 -33.48
N ARG A 353 -54.75 -96.49 -34.68
CA ARG A 353 -55.98 -97.12 -35.20
C ARG A 353 -55.79 -98.61 -35.42
N ALA A 354 -54.68 -99.02 -36.04
CA ALA A 354 -54.37 -100.43 -36.26
C ALA A 354 -54.23 -101.21 -34.93
N ALA A 355 -53.69 -100.59 -33.89
CA ALA A 355 -53.59 -101.18 -32.56
C ALA A 355 -54.94 -101.22 -31.79
N ALA A 356 -55.92 -100.40 -32.18
CA ALA A 356 -57.26 -100.38 -31.58
C ALA A 356 -58.19 -101.48 -32.14
N GLU A 357 -57.84 -102.08 -33.30
CA GLU A 357 -58.67 -103.11 -33.93
C GLU A 357 -58.64 -104.41 -33.11
N PRO A 358 -59.80 -104.98 -32.72
CA PRO A 358 -59.85 -106.23 -31.97
C PRO A 358 -59.35 -107.38 -32.85
N GLN A 359 -58.24 -108.02 -32.44
CA GLN A 359 -57.59 -109.12 -33.18
C GLN A 359 -58.35 -110.47 -33.10
N GLY A 360 -59.69 -110.46 -33.16
CA GLY A 360 -60.49 -111.64 -32.82
C GLY A 360 -61.86 -111.80 -33.46
N GLN A 361 -62.23 -111.06 -34.51
CA GLN A 361 -63.50 -111.26 -35.25
C GLN A 361 -63.33 -111.08 -36.76
N GLY A 362 -63.89 -112.01 -37.52
CA GLY A 362 -63.61 -112.18 -38.95
C GLY A 362 -63.97 -110.98 -39.82
N VAL A 363 -63.18 -110.76 -40.87
CA VAL A 363 -63.34 -109.71 -41.90
C VAL A 363 -64.74 -109.63 -42.52
N MET A 364 -65.55 -110.68 -42.42
CA MET A 364 -66.93 -110.72 -42.92
C MET A 364 -67.95 -110.05 -41.99
N ASP A 365 -67.79 -110.09 -40.66
CA ASP A 365 -68.70 -109.39 -39.73
C ASP A 365 -68.44 -107.87 -39.71
N SER A 366 -67.18 -107.48 -39.86
CA SER A 366 -66.77 -106.06 -39.91
C SER A 366 -67.26 -105.33 -41.17
N ALA A 367 -67.47 -106.04 -42.28
CA ALA A 367 -68.08 -105.48 -43.50
C ALA A 367 -69.59 -105.22 -43.33
N LEU A 368 -70.28 -106.10 -42.59
CA LEU A 368 -71.72 -105.99 -42.33
C LEU A 368 -72.02 -104.88 -41.29
N ALA A 369 -71.13 -104.68 -40.32
CA ALA A 369 -71.17 -103.56 -39.38
C ALA A 369 -70.87 -102.20 -40.05
N ARG A 370 -70.00 -102.15 -41.06
CA ARG A 370 -69.69 -100.92 -41.82
C ARG A 370 -70.87 -100.40 -42.65
N ILE A 371 -71.74 -101.28 -43.13
CA ILE A 371 -72.94 -100.88 -43.89
C ILE A 371 -74.04 -100.34 -42.96
N GLN A 372 -74.15 -100.86 -41.72
CA GLN A 372 -75.15 -100.42 -40.74
C GLN A 372 -74.68 -99.22 -39.88
N GLY A 373 -73.39 -98.91 -39.89
CA GLY A 373 -72.78 -97.80 -39.14
C GLY A 373 -72.72 -96.45 -39.87
N LEU A 374 -73.26 -96.34 -41.09
CA LEU A 374 -73.22 -95.09 -41.89
C LEU A 374 -74.28 -94.04 -41.50
N VAL A 375 -74.95 -94.23 -40.36
CA VAL A 375 -75.82 -93.21 -39.74
C VAL A 375 -75.20 -92.78 -38.42
N THR A 376 -74.28 -91.83 -38.50
CA THR A 376 -73.74 -91.14 -37.32
C THR A 376 -74.75 -90.08 -36.86
N VAL A 377 -75.62 -90.44 -35.91
CA VAL A 377 -76.43 -89.43 -35.21
C VAL A 377 -75.55 -88.71 -34.21
N ARG A 378 -75.12 -87.50 -34.58
CA ARG A 378 -74.39 -86.59 -33.72
C ARG A 378 -75.37 -85.94 -32.73
N ARG A 379 -75.32 -86.33 -31.45
CA ARG A 379 -75.95 -85.60 -30.35
C ARG A 379 -74.85 -85.14 -29.39
N GLY A 380 -74.40 -83.91 -29.55
CA GLY A 380 -73.31 -83.37 -28.74
C GLY A 380 -71.95 -84.04 -29.02
N ASP A 381 -71.13 -84.21 -27.98
CA ASP A 381 -69.69 -84.55 -28.05
C ASP A 381 -69.34 -86.01 -27.70
N GLN A 382 -70.30 -86.94 -27.71
CA GLN A 382 -70.03 -88.37 -27.49
C GLN A 382 -70.67 -89.26 -28.57
N VAL A 383 -69.86 -90.18 -29.11
CA VAL A 383 -70.26 -91.21 -30.08
C VAL A 383 -70.42 -92.55 -29.34
N VAL A 384 -71.61 -93.16 -29.43
CA VAL A 384 -71.99 -94.36 -28.65
C VAL A 384 -71.92 -95.66 -29.46
N VAL A 385 -71.78 -95.61 -30.80
CA VAL A 385 -71.36 -96.75 -31.64
C VAL A 385 -70.53 -96.20 -32.80
N GLY A 386 -69.30 -96.69 -32.95
CA GLY A 386 -68.29 -96.18 -33.86
C GLY A 386 -66.93 -96.07 -33.16
N ASP A 387 -65.84 -96.08 -33.93
CA ASP A 387 -64.46 -96.04 -33.41
C ASP A 387 -64.22 -94.77 -32.57
N THR A 388 -64.31 -94.90 -31.24
CA THR A 388 -64.10 -93.79 -30.30
C THR A 388 -62.66 -93.28 -30.35
N ALA A 389 -61.70 -94.14 -30.71
CA ALA A 389 -60.31 -93.73 -30.93
C ALA A 389 -60.19 -92.83 -32.16
N ALA A 390 -60.89 -93.12 -33.26
CA ALA A 390 -60.90 -92.25 -34.44
C ALA A 390 -61.46 -90.84 -34.12
N GLY A 391 -62.50 -90.74 -33.31
CA GLY A 391 -63.06 -89.45 -32.87
C GLY A 391 -62.05 -88.58 -32.10
N HIS A 392 -61.31 -89.20 -31.17
CA HIS A 392 -60.27 -88.51 -30.40
C HIS A 392 -59.04 -88.15 -31.25
N LEU A 393 -58.64 -89.01 -32.19
CA LEU A 393 -57.54 -88.74 -33.13
C LEU A 393 -57.85 -87.58 -34.07
N GLU A 394 -59.07 -87.51 -34.62
CA GLU A 394 -59.50 -86.40 -35.48
C GLU A 394 -59.60 -85.08 -34.70
N ALA A 395 -60.07 -85.13 -33.45
CA ALA A 395 -60.11 -83.95 -32.59
C ALA A 395 -58.69 -83.47 -32.22
N ALA A 396 -57.76 -84.39 -31.98
CA ALA A 396 -56.35 -84.07 -31.75
C ALA A 396 -55.69 -83.50 -33.01
N ARG A 397 -56.01 -84.01 -34.20
CA ARG A 397 -55.51 -83.45 -35.47
C ARG A 397 -55.94 -82.01 -35.68
N ARG A 398 -57.22 -81.71 -35.49
CA ARG A 398 -57.72 -80.33 -35.61
C ARG A 398 -57.04 -79.38 -34.63
N ALA A 399 -56.75 -79.85 -33.42
CA ALA A 399 -55.99 -79.08 -32.44
C ALA A 399 -54.55 -78.83 -32.88
N LEU A 400 -53.86 -79.84 -33.42
CA LEU A 400 -52.52 -79.69 -33.99
C LEU A 400 -52.51 -78.73 -35.18
N ASP A 401 -53.46 -78.84 -36.11
CA ASP A 401 -53.56 -77.95 -37.27
C ASP A 401 -53.79 -76.50 -36.85
N ALA A 402 -54.55 -76.29 -35.77
CA ALA A 402 -54.78 -74.99 -35.14
C ALA A 402 -53.59 -74.47 -34.31
N GLY A 403 -52.52 -75.25 -34.16
CA GLY A 403 -51.35 -74.88 -33.34
C GLY A 403 -51.51 -75.10 -31.83
N ASP A 404 -52.56 -75.80 -31.42
CA ASP A 404 -52.84 -76.12 -30.03
C ASP A 404 -52.28 -77.51 -29.67
N LEU A 405 -50.95 -77.57 -29.47
CA LEU A 405 -50.25 -78.80 -29.06
C LEU A 405 -50.72 -79.32 -27.69
N ALA A 406 -51.02 -78.42 -26.75
CA ALA A 406 -51.49 -78.77 -25.41
C ALA A 406 -52.88 -79.43 -25.46
N GLY A 407 -53.81 -78.82 -26.20
CA GLY A 407 -55.12 -79.41 -26.40
C GLY A 407 -55.08 -80.66 -27.27
N ALA A 408 -54.13 -80.81 -28.18
CA ALA A 408 -53.93 -82.07 -28.90
C ALA A 408 -53.56 -83.21 -27.94
N LEU A 409 -52.58 -82.99 -27.05
CA LEU A 409 -52.15 -83.97 -26.06
C LEU A 409 -53.28 -84.32 -25.07
N GLN A 410 -54.08 -83.34 -24.64
CA GLN A 410 -55.23 -83.58 -23.76
C GLN A 410 -56.27 -84.51 -24.41
N ARG A 411 -56.54 -84.35 -25.71
CA ARG A 411 -57.49 -85.19 -26.45
C ARG A 411 -56.96 -86.61 -26.66
N LEU A 412 -55.65 -86.75 -26.85
CA LEU A 412 -55.00 -88.05 -26.98
C LEU A 412 -54.94 -88.82 -25.64
N ASP A 413 -55.14 -88.15 -24.51
CA ASP A 413 -55.24 -88.80 -23.21
C ASP A 413 -56.55 -89.61 -23.03
N ALA A 414 -57.55 -89.37 -23.88
CA ALA A 414 -58.77 -90.19 -23.90
C ALA A 414 -58.64 -91.48 -24.73
N LEU A 415 -57.49 -91.74 -25.35
CA LEU A 415 -57.28 -92.92 -26.19
C LEU A 415 -57.21 -94.23 -25.39
N PRO A 416 -57.63 -95.37 -25.99
CA PRO A 416 -57.38 -96.70 -25.42
C PRO A 416 -55.88 -96.97 -25.19
N PRO A 417 -55.51 -97.81 -24.19
CA PRO A 417 -54.11 -98.04 -23.80
C PRO A 417 -53.25 -98.62 -24.94
N GLU A 418 -53.80 -99.49 -25.78
CA GLU A 418 -53.11 -100.08 -26.93
C GLU A 418 -52.75 -99.02 -27.99
N SER A 419 -53.69 -98.11 -28.29
CA SER A 419 -53.47 -97.00 -29.20
C SER A 419 -52.46 -95.98 -28.66
N LYS A 420 -52.49 -95.70 -27.36
CA LYS A 420 -51.47 -94.86 -26.70
C LYS A 420 -50.09 -95.50 -26.76
N ALA A 421 -49.99 -96.82 -26.56
CA ALA A 421 -48.73 -97.55 -26.64
C ALA A 421 -48.13 -97.46 -28.05
N ALA A 422 -48.96 -97.61 -29.09
CA ALA A 422 -48.54 -97.47 -30.49
C ALA A 422 -48.08 -96.04 -30.86
N MET A 423 -48.64 -95.01 -30.23
CA MET A 423 -48.26 -93.60 -30.44
C MET A 423 -47.19 -93.07 -29.48
N ARG A 424 -46.64 -93.92 -28.60
CA ARG A 424 -45.77 -93.47 -27.50
C ARG A 424 -44.59 -92.60 -27.95
N GLY A 425 -43.93 -92.96 -29.04
CA GLY A 425 -42.81 -92.18 -29.57
C GLY A 425 -43.19 -90.77 -30.00
N TRP A 426 -44.38 -90.60 -30.60
CA TRP A 426 -44.91 -89.29 -30.97
C TRP A 426 -45.35 -88.50 -29.72
N LEU A 427 -46.02 -89.17 -28.76
CA LEU A 427 -46.45 -88.55 -27.50
C LEU A 427 -45.26 -88.04 -26.68
N ASP A 428 -44.18 -88.82 -26.56
CA ASP A 428 -42.97 -88.42 -25.82
C ASP A 428 -42.28 -87.20 -26.45
N GLN A 429 -42.28 -87.11 -27.78
CA GLN A 429 -41.75 -85.96 -28.53
C GLN A 429 -42.62 -84.71 -28.36
N ALA A 430 -43.94 -84.85 -28.49
CA ALA A 430 -44.91 -83.77 -28.31
C ALA A 430 -44.92 -83.24 -26.87
N GLN A 431 -44.88 -84.11 -25.86
CA GLN A 431 -44.79 -83.72 -24.45
C GLN A 431 -43.47 -83.03 -24.13
N GLY A 432 -42.36 -83.52 -24.70
CA GLY A 432 -41.04 -82.90 -24.53
C GLY A 432 -41.00 -81.47 -25.09
N LEU A 433 -41.56 -81.24 -26.28
CA LEU A 433 -41.66 -79.91 -26.86
C LEU A 433 -42.57 -78.99 -26.04
N LEU A 434 -43.73 -79.47 -25.59
CA LEU A 434 -44.64 -78.70 -24.74
C LEU A 434 -43.99 -78.32 -23.39
N ALA A 435 -43.24 -79.23 -22.78
CA ALA A 435 -42.50 -78.99 -21.55
C ALA A 435 -41.43 -77.90 -21.75
N ALA A 436 -40.70 -77.92 -22.88
CA ALA A 436 -39.72 -76.90 -23.23
C ALA A 436 -40.36 -75.52 -23.44
N GLN A 437 -41.47 -75.43 -24.19
CA GLN A 437 -42.20 -74.17 -24.40
C GLN A 437 -42.78 -73.61 -23.09
N THR A 438 -43.27 -74.47 -22.21
CA THR A 438 -43.80 -74.08 -20.91
C THR A 438 -42.69 -73.61 -19.97
N ALA A 439 -41.54 -74.29 -19.95
CA ALA A 439 -40.37 -73.85 -19.21
C ALA A 439 -39.88 -72.47 -19.67
N LEU A 440 -39.88 -72.19 -20.98
CA LEU A 440 -39.52 -70.88 -21.53
C LEU A 440 -40.51 -69.76 -21.13
N ARG A 441 -41.80 -70.07 -21.00
CA ARG A 441 -42.81 -69.12 -20.50
C ARG A 441 -42.63 -68.85 -19.00
N ASN A 442 -42.39 -69.89 -18.21
CA ASN A 442 -42.21 -69.76 -16.76
C ASN A 442 -40.95 -68.95 -16.41
N LEU A 443 -39.88 -69.08 -17.19
CA LEU A 443 -38.67 -68.24 -17.11
C LEU A 443 -38.96 -66.73 -17.16
N SER A 444 -40.04 -66.31 -17.84
CA SER A 444 -40.46 -64.90 -17.87
C SER A 444 -41.35 -64.50 -16.69
N ALA A 445 -42.11 -65.43 -16.13
CA ALA A 445 -43.02 -65.19 -15.01
C ALA A 445 -42.28 -65.08 -13.67
N ASP A 446 -41.31 -65.97 -13.42
CA ASP A 446 -40.53 -66.01 -12.16
C ASP A 446 -39.76 -64.70 -11.91
N ARG A 447 -39.38 -63.99 -12.98
CA ARG A 447 -38.65 -62.72 -12.86
C ARG A 447 -39.55 -61.51 -12.64
N ASN A 448 -40.78 -61.53 -13.16
CA ASN A 448 -41.75 -60.46 -12.91
C ASN A 448 -42.36 -60.56 -11.51
N GLY A 449 -42.40 -61.76 -10.91
CA GLY A 449 -42.85 -61.98 -9.52
C GLY A 449 -41.81 -61.66 -8.44
N GLY A 450 -40.52 -61.59 -8.78
CA GLY A 450 -39.42 -61.30 -7.85
C GLY A 450 -39.02 -59.82 -7.74
N ALA A 451 -39.79 -58.90 -8.33
CA ALA A 451 -39.51 -57.45 -8.34
C ALA A 451 -40.59 -56.62 -7.63
N GLY A 452 -41.35 -57.24 -6.71
CA GLY A 452 -42.35 -56.61 -5.85
C GLY A 452 -41.83 -56.39 -4.44
#